data_AF-A0A6P1EH75-F1
#
_entry.id   AF-A0A6P1EH75-F1
#
_cell.length_a   1.000
_cell.length_b   1.000
_cell.length_c   1.000
_cell.angle_alpha   90.00
_cell.angle_beta   90.00
_cell.angle_gamma   90.00
#
_symmetry.space_group_name_H-M   'P 1'
#
loop_
_entity.id
_entity.type
_entity.pdbx_description
1 polymer ?
#
loop_
_entity_poly.entity_id
_entity_poly.type
_entity_poly.pdbx_seq_one_letter_code
_entity_poly.pdbx_strand_id
1 'polypeptide(L)'
;MKTLSYLLLAAAIAAAPAQAQQYKPGTATIASAQGTLRVNSGLVNHFNAHSFYVYSFQWQPQGKDAVWNQVPLLAKPDAAPSEFVFKTTATADFPLSDARVVQAGGKTWLSTAQLKYEDTPYDDNASVELKRYELVRQPDEDRWVFVLRSTRNVGKKTVTQALAAPPSP
;
A
#
# COMPACT_ATOMS: atom_id res chain seq x y z
N MET A 1 -42.34 40.46 -4.13
CA MET A 1 -41.32 40.09 -5.14
C MET A 1 -40.11 39.54 -4.39
N LYS A 2 -39.87 38.22 -4.45
CA LYS A 2 -38.73 37.56 -3.78
C LYS A 2 -37.77 37.10 -4.87
N THR A 3 -36.58 37.70 -4.93
CA THR A 3 -35.48 37.26 -5.78
C THR A 3 -34.76 36.09 -5.09
N LEU A 4 -34.87 34.88 -5.65
CA LEU A 4 -34.03 33.75 -5.28
C LEU A 4 -32.75 33.80 -6.14
N SER A 5 -31.63 34.13 -5.51
CA SER A 5 -30.30 33.95 -6.09
C SER A 5 -29.84 32.52 -5.84
N TYR A 6 -29.81 31.70 -6.90
CA TYR A 6 -29.21 30.38 -6.87
C TYR A 6 -27.70 30.50 -7.13
N LEU A 7 -26.89 30.33 -6.08
CA LEU A 7 -25.45 30.07 -6.22
C LEU A 7 -25.26 28.61 -6.63
N LEU A 8 -24.90 28.37 -7.90
CA LEU A 8 -24.39 27.10 -8.39
C LEU A 8 -22.91 26.99 -8.04
N LEU A 9 -22.60 26.25 -6.97
CA LEU A 9 -21.23 25.89 -6.61
C LEU A 9 -20.82 24.65 -7.42
N ALA A 10 -20.18 24.86 -8.57
CA ALA A 10 -19.57 23.79 -9.34
C ALA A 10 -18.30 23.30 -8.63
N ALA A 11 -18.40 22.18 -7.90
CA ALA A 11 -17.25 21.48 -7.38
C ALA A 11 -16.53 20.78 -8.56
N ALA A 12 -15.53 21.44 -9.13
CA ALA A 12 -14.59 20.82 -10.04
C ALA A 12 -13.76 19.80 -9.24
N ILE A 13 -14.11 18.52 -9.36
CA ILE A 13 -13.30 17.42 -8.86
C ILE A 13 -12.06 17.39 -9.75
N ALA A 14 -11.00 18.07 -9.33
CA ALA A 14 -9.70 17.96 -9.96
C ALA A 14 -9.26 16.50 -9.88
N ALA A 15 -9.32 15.79 -11.01
CA ALA A 15 -8.70 14.47 -11.12
C ALA A 15 -7.20 14.67 -10.91
N ALA A 16 -6.70 14.28 -9.74
CA ALA A 16 -5.27 14.29 -9.47
C ALA A 16 -4.57 13.46 -10.56
N PRO A 17 -3.43 13.93 -11.11
CA PRO A 17 -2.70 13.18 -12.12
C PRO A 17 -2.40 11.79 -11.56
N ALA A 18 -2.57 10.77 -12.40
CA ALA A 18 -2.22 9.40 -12.07
C ALA A 18 -0.74 9.36 -11.63
N GLN A 19 -0.50 9.26 -10.33
CA GLN A 19 0.85 9.01 -9.84
C GLN A 19 1.14 7.55 -10.13
N ALA A 20 2.25 7.28 -10.81
CA ALA A 20 2.69 5.92 -11.13
C ALA A 20 2.93 5.06 -9.87
N GLN A 21 3.01 5.70 -8.70
CA GLN A 21 3.26 5.10 -7.38
C GLN A 21 2.48 5.83 -6.28
N GLN A 22 1.96 5.07 -5.32
CA GLN A 22 1.20 5.57 -4.18
C GLN A 22 2.02 6.50 -3.26
N TYR A 23 3.31 6.22 -3.10
CA TYR A 23 4.24 7.03 -2.29
C TYR A 23 5.37 7.59 -3.14
N LYS A 24 5.52 8.92 -3.12
CA LYS A 24 6.67 9.62 -3.70
C LYS A 24 7.98 9.17 -3.03
N PRO A 25 9.13 9.23 -3.72
CA PRO A 25 10.43 8.95 -3.12
C PRO A 25 10.67 9.78 -1.84
N GLY A 26 11.24 9.14 -0.83
CA GLY A 26 11.43 9.69 0.51
C GLY A 26 10.60 8.96 1.57
N THR A 27 10.32 9.64 2.68
CA THR A 27 9.57 9.05 3.80
C THR A 27 8.17 9.64 3.89
N ALA A 28 7.15 8.78 3.83
CA ALA A 28 5.78 9.12 4.20
C ALA A 28 5.50 8.64 5.63
N THR A 29 4.88 9.48 6.45
CA THR A 29 4.53 9.16 7.84
C THR A 29 3.01 9.09 8.00
N ILE A 30 2.53 8.03 8.63
CA ILE A 30 1.11 7.75 8.81
C ILE A 30 0.87 7.49 10.31
N ALA A 31 0.21 8.44 10.96
CA ALA A 31 -0.15 8.31 12.37
C ALA A 31 -1.44 7.50 12.54
N SER A 32 -1.53 6.76 13.64
CA SER A 32 -2.72 6.05 14.09
C SER A 32 -2.81 6.11 15.62
N ALA A 33 -3.91 5.66 16.19
CA ALA A 33 -4.06 5.55 17.64
C ALA A 33 -3.06 4.59 18.29
N GLN A 34 -2.52 3.62 17.55
CA GLN A 34 -1.61 2.60 18.09
C GLN A 34 -0.13 2.97 17.97
N GLY A 35 0.18 4.00 17.17
CA GLY A 35 1.54 4.35 16.82
C GLY A 35 1.65 4.99 15.44
N THR A 36 2.88 5.14 14.98
CA THR A 36 3.22 5.81 13.73
C THR A 36 3.93 4.83 12.79
N LEU A 37 3.44 4.73 11.56
CA LEU A 37 4.08 3.99 10.48
C LEU A 37 4.88 4.95 9.59
N ARG A 38 6.09 4.57 9.22
CA ARG A 38 6.86 5.17 8.13
C ARG A 38 6.89 4.22 6.95
N VAL A 39 6.56 4.76 5.78
CA VAL A 39 6.79 4.13 4.48
C VAL A 39 7.97 4.84 3.84
N ASN A 40 9.08 4.13 3.69
CA ASN A 40 10.23 4.64 2.97
C ASN A 40 10.15 4.16 1.52
N SER A 41 9.99 5.10 0.60
CA SER A 41 9.93 4.87 -0.83
C SER A 41 11.25 5.27 -1.46
N GLY A 42 11.85 4.38 -2.24
CA GLY A 42 13.14 4.66 -2.85
C GLY A 42 13.51 3.69 -3.95
N LEU A 43 14.54 4.06 -4.69
CA LEU A 43 15.14 3.21 -5.70
C LEU A 43 16.16 2.29 -5.02
N VAL A 44 16.02 0.98 -5.24
CA VAL A 44 17.07 0.01 -4.92
C VAL A 44 17.78 -0.37 -6.20
N ASN A 45 19.06 -0.02 -6.26
CA ASN A 45 19.97 -0.43 -7.32
C ASN A 45 20.79 -1.63 -6.82
N HIS A 46 20.77 -2.73 -7.58
CA HIS A 46 21.55 -3.93 -7.28
C HIS A 46 22.91 -3.95 -8.02
N PHE A 47 23.37 -2.81 -8.52
CA PHE A 47 24.53 -2.67 -9.39
C PHE A 47 24.48 -3.61 -10.61
N ASN A 48 23.26 -3.86 -11.11
CA ASN A 48 23.00 -4.61 -12.33
C ASN A 48 22.16 -3.75 -13.29
N ALA A 49 21.75 -4.32 -14.42
CA ALA A 49 21.05 -3.58 -15.48
C ALA A 49 19.67 -3.02 -15.06
N HIS A 50 19.14 -3.40 -13.90
CA HIS A 50 17.77 -3.05 -13.48
C HIS A 50 17.74 -2.48 -12.06
N SER A 51 17.21 -1.28 -11.93
CA SER A 51 16.83 -0.70 -10.65
C SER A 51 15.33 -0.78 -10.47
N PHE A 52 14.86 -0.98 -9.24
CA PHE A 52 13.43 -1.08 -8.94
C PHE A 52 13.08 -0.12 -7.82
N TYR A 53 11.88 0.45 -7.87
CA TYR A 53 11.34 1.15 -6.73
C TYR A 53 10.82 0.14 -5.71
N VAL A 54 11.01 0.46 -4.44
CA VAL A 54 10.54 -0.36 -3.33
C VAL A 54 9.95 0.49 -2.24
N TYR A 55 9.06 -0.13 -1.46
CA TYR A 55 8.64 0.38 -0.17
C TYR A 55 9.21 -0.48 0.94
N SER A 56 9.77 0.15 1.97
CA SER A 56 10.06 -0.51 3.25
C SER A 56 9.26 0.15 4.36
N PHE A 57 8.95 -0.63 5.39
CA PHE A 57 8.03 -0.24 6.45
C PHE A 57 8.74 -0.20 7.79
N GLN A 58 8.53 0.88 8.54
CA GLN A 58 8.98 0.99 9.92
C GLN A 58 7.81 1.40 10.81
N TRP A 59 7.76 0.84 12.03
CA TRP A 59 6.71 1.12 13.00
C TRP A 59 7.28 1.57 14.33
N GLN A 60 6.71 2.65 14.84
CA GLN A 60 6.94 3.13 16.20
C GLN A 60 5.62 3.05 16.96
N PRO A 61 5.47 2.12 17.93
CA PRO A 61 4.26 2.05 18.74
C PRO A 61 4.08 3.33 19.56
N GLN A 62 2.86 3.59 20.05
CA GLN A 62 2.65 4.71 20.97
C GLN A 62 3.28 4.40 22.33
N GLY A 63 4.09 5.32 22.87
CA GLY A 63 4.74 5.16 24.17
C GLY A 63 5.93 6.10 24.34
N LYS A 64 6.30 6.38 25.60
CA LYS A 64 7.34 7.37 25.95
C LYS A 64 8.74 6.96 25.48
N ASP A 65 8.99 5.65 25.34
CA ASP A 65 10.29 5.07 24.96
C ASP A 65 10.20 4.23 23.67
N ALA A 66 9.18 4.48 22.84
CA ALA A 66 8.97 3.70 21.63
C ALA A 66 10.07 3.95 20.59
N VAL A 67 10.69 2.89 20.11
CA VAL A 67 11.70 2.93 19.04
C VAL A 67 11.10 2.55 17.69
N TRP A 68 11.80 2.92 16.62
CA TRP A 68 11.45 2.51 15.26
C TRP A 68 11.87 1.07 15.01
N ASN A 69 10.92 0.23 14.64
CA ASN A 69 11.11 -1.17 14.31
C ASN A 69 10.94 -1.39 12.81
N GLN A 70 11.78 -2.19 12.17
CA GLN A 70 11.51 -2.65 10.81
C GLN A 70 10.32 -3.63 10.83
N VAL A 71 9.44 -3.51 9.85
CA VAL A 71 8.22 -4.32 9.77
C VAL A 71 8.28 -5.22 8.53
N PRO A 72 8.62 -6.50 8.67
CA PRO A 72 8.59 -7.46 7.56
C PRO A 72 7.15 -7.84 7.19
N LEU A 73 7.00 -8.37 5.98
CA LEU A 73 5.77 -8.99 5.50
C LEU A 73 5.87 -10.51 5.68
N LEU A 74 4.87 -11.11 6.31
CA LEU A 74 4.78 -12.54 6.58
C LEU A 74 3.56 -13.14 5.87
N ALA A 75 3.73 -14.33 5.28
CA ALA A 75 2.64 -15.09 4.66
C ALA A 75 1.67 -15.70 5.68
N LYS A 76 2.13 -15.94 6.91
CA LYS A 76 1.36 -16.42 8.07
C LYS A 76 2.10 -16.02 9.36
N PRO A 77 1.46 -16.03 10.54
CA PRO A 77 2.08 -15.57 11.79
C PRO A 77 3.47 -16.17 12.05
N ASP A 78 3.62 -17.49 11.97
CA ASP A 78 4.88 -18.14 12.38
C ASP A 78 5.86 -18.35 11.21
N ALA A 79 5.66 -17.62 10.10
CA ALA A 79 6.60 -17.67 8.99
C ALA A 79 7.89 -16.93 9.33
N ALA A 80 9.03 -17.47 8.92
CA ALA A 80 10.26 -16.70 8.85
C ALA A 80 10.05 -15.46 7.96
N PRO A 81 10.63 -14.30 8.30
CA PRO A 81 10.55 -13.10 7.47
C PRO A 81 10.98 -13.39 6.03
N SER A 82 10.03 -13.35 5.11
CA SER A 82 10.30 -13.59 3.69
C SER A 82 10.67 -12.31 2.95
N GLU A 83 10.13 -11.16 3.36
CA GLU A 83 10.30 -9.89 2.64
C GLU A 83 10.30 -8.69 3.60
N PHE A 84 11.29 -7.80 3.45
CA PHE A 84 11.37 -6.51 4.16
C PHE A 84 11.08 -5.32 3.25
N VAL A 85 10.92 -5.58 1.96
CA VAL A 85 10.65 -4.60 0.92
C VAL A 85 9.52 -5.09 0.03
N PHE A 86 8.62 -4.20 -0.36
CA PHE A 86 7.63 -4.46 -1.40
C PHE A 86 8.09 -3.79 -2.69
N LYS A 87 8.27 -4.57 -3.76
CA LYS A 87 8.69 -4.04 -5.07
C LYS A 87 7.50 -3.39 -5.77
N THR A 88 7.68 -2.15 -6.19
CA THR A 88 6.73 -1.46 -7.07
C THR A 88 7.24 -1.47 -8.49
N THR A 89 6.35 -1.77 -9.43
CA THR A 89 6.65 -1.82 -10.86
C THR A 89 5.55 -1.13 -11.64
N ALA A 90 5.92 -0.57 -12.79
CA ALA A 90 5.00 0.16 -13.66
C ALA A 90 5.46 0.03 -15.11
N THR A 91 4.52 0.15 -16.05
CA THR A 91 4.80 0.50 -17.43
C THR A 91 4.99 2.03 -17.53
N ALA A 92 5.17 2.55 -18.75
CA ALA A 92 5.10 3.99 -18.98
C ALA A 92 3.71 4.58 -18.64
N ASP A 93 2.67 3.76 -18.70
CA ASP A 93 1.28 4.22 -18.68
C ASP A 93 0.57 3.94 -17.34
N PHE A 94 0.93 2.85 -16.64
CA PHE A 94 0.25 2.45 -15.40
C PHE A 94 1.09 1.55 -14.47
N PRO A 95 0.78 1.55 -13.16
CA PRO A 95 1.40 0.63 -12.21
C PRO A 95 1.00 -0.83 -12.46
N LEU A 96 2.00 -1.72 -12.40
CA LEU A 96 1.86 -3.17 -12.40
C LEU A 96 1.84 -3.74 -10.99
N SER A 97 2.53 -3.11 -10.05
CA SER A 97 2.40 -3.42 -8.62
C SER A 97 2.56 -2.16 -7.78
N ASP A 98 1.72 -2.04 -6.75
CA ASP A 98 1.76 -0.93 -5.81
C ASP A 98 1.16 -1.36 -4.46
N ALA A 99 1.37 -0.55 -3.43
CA ALA A 99 0.83 -0.81 -2.10
C ALA A 99 0.33 0.46 -1.43
N ARG A 100 -0.67 0.28 -0.57
CA ARG A 100 -1.30 1.35 0.19
C ARG A 100 -1.55 0.92 1.62
N VAL A 101 -1.13 1.76 2.55
CA VAL A 101 -1.46 1.63 3.97
C VAL A 101 -2.83 2.27 4.23
N VAL A 102 -3.69 1.57 4.95
CA VAL A 102 -5.04 2.01 5.30
C VAL A 102 -5.29 1.79 6.78
N GLN A 103 -5.84 2.81 7.45
CA GLN A 103 -6.34 2.68 8.82
C GLN A 103 -7.82 2.30 8.76
N ALA A 104 -8.19 1.12 9.27
CA ALA A 104 -9.55 0.61 9.23
C ALA A 104 -9.86 -0.25 10.45
N GLY A 105 -11.01 -0.03 11.10
CA GLY A 105 -11.44 -0.79 12.28
C GLY A 105 -10.47 -0.69 13.46
N GLY A 106 -9.81 0.46 13.63
CA GLY A 106 -8.80 0.66 14.67
C GLY A 106 -7.47 -0.07 14.43
N LYS A 107 -7.27 -0.64 13.24
CA LYS A 107 -6.08 -1.42 12.86
C LYS A 107 -5.36 -0.75 11.70
N THR A 108 -4.04 -0.97 11.65
CA THR A 108 -3.20 -0.61 10.51
C THR A 108 -3.15 -1.77 9.53
N TRP A 109 -3.55 -1.52 8.28
CA TRP A 109 -3.51 -2.50 7.19
C TRP A 109 -2.55 -2.06 6.09
N LEU A 110 -1.86 -3.01 5.49
CA LEU A 110 -1.16 -2.84 4.22
C LEU A 110 -1.92 -3.61 3.15
N SER A 111 -2.41 -2.92 2.12
CA SER A 111 -2.96 -3.54 0.92
C SER A 111 -1.90 -3.51 -0.18
N THR A 112 -1.62 -4.64 -0.82
CA THR A 112 -0.76 -4.70 -2.00
C THR A 112 -1.57 -5.20 -3.18
N ALA A 113 -1.38 -4.59 -4.34
CA ALA A 113 -2.06 -4.97 -5.56
C ALA A 113 -1.02 -5.25 -6.64
N GLN A 114 -1.21 -6.33 -7.38
CA GLN A 114 -0.34 -6.73 -8.47
C GLN A 114 -1.18 -7.18 -9.67
N LEU A 115 -0.91 -6.61 -10.83
CA LEU A 115 -1.45 -7.09 -12.10
C LEU A 115 -0.81 -8.44 -12.44
N LYS A 116 -1.66 -9.42 -12.73
CA LYS A 116 -1.32 -10.75 -13.21
C LYS A 116 -1.78 -10.84 -14.66
N TYR A 117 -0.89 -11.29 -15.53
CA TYR A 117 -1.09 -11.44 -16.96
C TYR A 117 -0.22 -12.60 -17.46
N GLU A 118 -0.45 -13.06 -18.69
CA GLU A 118 0.23 -14.23 -19.27
C GLU A 118 1.50 -13.79 -20.00
N ASP A 119 1.33 -12.92 -20.99
CA ASP A 119 2.41 -12.45 -21.87
C ASP A 119 2.69 -10.97 -21.62
N THR A 120 1.65 -10.13 -21.64
CA THR A 120 1.79 -8.68 -21.56
C THR A 120 0.81 -8.05 -20.57
N PRO A 121 1.13 -6.89 -19.98
CA PRO A 121 0.21 -6.21 -19.09
C PRO A 121 -1.06 -5.66 -19.78
N TYR A 122 -1.19 -5.86 -21.10
CA TYR A 122 -2.33 -5.45 -21.91
C TYR A 122 -3.25 -6.63 -22.27
N ASP A 123 -2.95 -7.84 -21.81
CA ASP A 123 -3.72 -9.04 -22.15
C ASP A 123 -5.18 -8.92 -21.70
N ASP A 124 -6.11 -9.41 -22.52
CA ASP A 124 -7.55 -9.37 -22.22
C ASP A 124 -7.92 -10.17 -20.96
N ASN A 125 -7.12 -11.15 -20.58
CA ASN A 125 -7.30 -11.96 -19.38
C ASN A 125 -6.57 -11.38 -18.15
N ALA A 126 -5.90 -10.22 -18.28
CA ALA A 126 -5.18 -9.60 -17.18
C ALA A 126 -6.13 -9.30 -16.01
N SER A 127 -5.67 -9.57 -14.80
CA SER A 127 -6.45 -9.42 -13.57
C SER A 127 -5.58 -8.95 -12.43
N VAL A 128 -6.17 -8.29 -11.43
CA VAL A 128 -5.41 -7.82 -10.27
C VAL A 128 -5.58 -8.78 -9.09
N GLU A 129 -4.45 -9.22 -8.55
CA GLU A 129 -4.37 -9.87 -7.24
C GLU A 129 -4.22 -8.80 -6.16
N LEU A 130 -5.12 -8.80 -5.17
CA LEU A 130 -5.10 -7.94 -4.00
C LEU A 130 -4.77 -8.78 -2.77
N LYS A 131 -3.68 -8.44 -2.08
CA LYS A 131 -3.32 -9.00 -0.77
C LYS A 131 -3.52 -7.96 0.32
N ARG A 132 -3.93 -8.40 1.50
CA ARG A 132 -4.13 -7.54 2.67
C ARG A 132 -3.41 -8.12 3.87
N TYR A 133 -2.59 -7.28 4.48
CA TYR A 133 -1.80 -7.61 5.65
C TYR A 133 -2.24 -6.75 6.82
N GLU A 134 -2.34 -7.35 7.99
CA GLU A 134 -2.61 -6.65 9.24
C GLU A 134 -1.29 -6.44 9.98
N LEU A 135 -1.06 -5.22 10.48
CA LEU A 135 0.03 -4.95 11.39
C LEU A 135 -0.29 -5.56 12.76
N VAL A 136 0.56 -6.45 13.24
CA VAL A 136 0.41 -7.12 14.53
C VAL A 136 1.72 -7.15 15.30
N ARG A 137 1.62 -7.17 16.62
CA ARG A 137 2.74 -7.46 17.52
C ARG A 137 2.81 -8.97 17.75
N GLN A 138 3.96 -9.58 17.50
CA GLN A 138 4.23 -10.97 17.83
C GLN A 138 4.71 -11.06 19.27
N PRO A 139 4.04 -11.86 20.13
CA PRO A 139 4.33 -11.90 21.55
C PRO A 139 5.70 -12.51 21.86
N ASP A 140 6.16 -13.48 21.06
CA ASP A 140 7.36 -14.26 21.39
C ASP A 140 8.67 -13.51 21.17
N GLU A 141 8.71 -12.60 20.18
CA GLU A 141 9.93 -11.86 19.79
C GLU A 141 9.82 -10.34 20.02
N ASP A 142 8.73 -9.87 20.63
CA ASP A 142 8.37 -8.45 20.73
C ASP A 142 8.52 -7.66 19.40
N ARG A 143 8.19 -8.33 18.30
CA ARG A 143 8.38 -7.80 16.94
C ARG A 143 7.06 -7.37 16.32
N TRP A 144 7.10 -6.26 15.60
CA TRP A 144 5.96 -5.81 14.77
C TRP A 144 6.11 -6.31 13.35
N VAL A 145 5.04 -6.89 12.80
CA VAL A 145 5.04 -7.53 11.47
C VAL A 145 3.72 -7.27 10.74
N PHE A 146 3.77 -7.27 9.41
CA PHE A 146 2.58 -7.32 8.57
C PHE A 146 2.24 -8.78 8.24
N VAL A 147 1.15 -9.33 8.77
CA VAL A 147 0.72 -10.71 8.50
C VAL A 147 -0.38 -10.74 7.45
N LEU A 148 -0.19 -11.52 6.39
CA LEU A 148 -1.21 -11.73 5.35
C LEU A 148 -2.50 -12.30 5.98
N ARG A 149 -3.62 -11.63 5.73
CA ARG A 149 -4.96 -12.06 6.16
C ARG A 149 -5.82 -12.54 5.01
N SER A 150 -5.62 -11.98 3.82
CA SER A 150 -6.41 -12.38 2.65
C SER A 150 -5.67 -12.12 1.35
N THR A 151 -5.90 -13.01 0.39
CA THR A 151 -5.56 -12.82 -1.03
C THR A 151 -6.86 -12.93 -1.82
N ARG A 152 -7.11 -12.02 -2.76
CA ARG A 152 -8.29 -12.06 -3.64
C ARG A 152 -7.89 -11.67 -5.04
N ASN A 153 -8.40 -12.36 -6.05
CA ASN A 153 -8.43 -11.84 -7.41
C ASN A 153 -9.63 -10.88 -7.52
N VAL A 154 -9.39 -9.63 -7.91
CA VAL A 154 -10.44 -8.60 -8.04
C VAL A 154 -10.88 -8.37 -9.50
N GLY A 155 -10.47 -9.25 -10.41
CA GLY A 155 -10.82 -9.24 -11.81
C GLY A 155 -10.18 -8.11 -12.61
N LYS A 156 -10.88 -7.67 -13.66
CA LYS A 156 -10.48 -6.56 -14.54
C LYS A 156 -10.60 -5.22 -13.79
N LYS A 157 -9.54 -4.85 -13.08
CA LYS A 157 -9.36 -3.54 -12.44
C LYS A 157 -7.93 -3.07 -12.66
N THR A 158 -7.69 -1.77 -12.55
CA THR A 158 -6.32 -1.28 -12.42
C THR A 158 -5.80 -1.50 -11.00
N VAL A 159 -4.47 -1.51 -10.84
CA VAL A 159 -3.81 -1.57 -9.52
C VAL A 159 -4.31 -0.45 -8.61
N THR A 160 -4.40 0.79 -9.12
CA THR A 160 -4.94 1.94 -8.37
C THR A 160 -6.38 1.74 -7.93
N GLN A 161 -7.25 1.22 -8.81
CA GLN A 161 -8.65 0.94 -8.48
C GLN A 161 -8.77 -0.16 -7.42
N ALA A 162 -7.92 -1.19 -7.47
CA ALA A 162 -7.90 -2.25 -6.48
C ALA A 162 -7.49 -1.74 -5.09
N LEU A 163 -6.51 -0.83 -5.02
CA LEU A 163 -6.03 -0.21 -3.77
C LEU A 163 -6.97 0.87 -3.20
N ALA A 164 -7.91 1.37 -3.99
CA ALA A 164 -8.91 2.33 -3.53
C ALA A 164 -9.91 1.69 -2.55
N ALA A 165 -10.16 0.38 -2.66
CA ALA A 165 -11.16 -0.34 -1.86
C ALA A 165 -10.68 -0.57 -0.42
N PRO A 166 -11.44 -0.13 0.60
CA PRO A 166 -11.04 -0.31 1.99
C PRO A 166 -10.98 -1.81 2.38
N PRO A 167 -10.14 -2.18 3.36
CA PRO A 167 -10.16 -3.51 3.95
C PRO A 167 -11.58 -3.86 4.42
N SER A 168 -12.08 -5.03 4.00
CA SER A 168 -13.29 -5.61 4.59
C SER A 168 -12.87 -6.24 5.92
N PRO A 169 -13.57 -5.95 7.03
CA PRO A 169 -13.34 -6.66 8.29
C PRO A 169 -13.60 -8.17 8.17
#